data_AF-A0A5C4NEJ6-F1
#
_entry.id   AF-A0A5C4NEJ6-F1
#
_cell.length_a   1.000
_cell.length_b   1.000
_cell.length_c   1.000
_cell.angle_alpha   90.00
_cell.angle_beta   90.00
_cell.angle_gamma   90.00
#
_symmetry.space_group_name_H-M   'P 1'
#
loop_
_entity.id
_entity.type
_entity.pdbx_description
1 polymer ?
#
loop_
_entity_poly.entity_id
_entity_poly.type
_entity_poly.pdbx_seq_one_letter_code
_entity_poly.pdbx_strand_id
1 'polypeptide(L)'
;MNNKLTGIAIAAAIAAVLAVVYWPAPDGGAPDTAATAAASAPPGRSLASYLNIDATPAADAAPVVVSLAQRLEHLSASGKPEDAYAAYNLIDDCIVFQRESRLPGMEFELGREMTAEERAAQQQLCAGMTQRQREDRLGYLATAAQGGVPGAATLFLSEGPFGDRSALRNRPDDPLVQAWKRQAIAQLTAQADAAELTSVSTLMMAYLRDGDVVQKDAPQAYGYLLALRMVYDDILTPGTTNPYQDEYWHWLQNELTPEQQAAASVRAQAIVAKYRQHTGRPAHG
;
A
#
# COMPACT_ATOMS: atom_id res chain seq x y z
N MET A 1 11.10 0.38 -48.01
CA MET A 1 10.36 1.64 -48.22
C MET A 1 10.18 2.32 -46.89
N ASN A 2 10.67 3.56 -46.81
CA ASN A 2 10.62 4.48 -45.68
C ASN A 2 9.17 4.90 -45.36
N ASN A 3 8.90 5.20 -44.09
CA ASN A 3 8.21 6.43 -43.64
C ASN A 3 8.24 6.43 -42.10
N LYS A 4 9.25 7.07 -41.48
CA LYS A 4 9.31 8.49 -41.08
C LYS A 4 8.20 8.92 -40.11
N LEU A 5 8.64 9.05 -38.86
CA LEU A 5 8.17 9.93 -37.79
C LEU A 5 7.42 11.18 -38.27
N THR A 6 6.27 11.42 -37.66
CA THR A 6 5.79 12.78 -37.38
C THR A 6 5.53 12.88 -35.89
N GLY A 7 6.39 13.64 -35.22
CA GLY A 7 6.22 14.03 -33.83
C GLY A 7 5.17 15.12 -33.72
N ILE A 8 4.39 15.04 -32.66
CA ILE A 8 3.72 16.20 -32.09
C ILE A 8 4.36 16.40 -30.72
N ALA A 9 5.16 17.45 -30.65
CA ALA A 9 5.66 18.01 -29.41
C ALA A 9 4.47 18.60 -28.65
N ILE A 10 4.22 18.11 -27.43
CA ILE A 10 3.44 18.84 -26.43
C ILE A 10 4.41 19.13 -25.29
N ALA A 11 4.73 20.42 -25.17
CA ALA A 11 5.56 20.98 -24.12
C ALA A 11 4.88 20.84 -22.75
N ALA A 12 5.74 20.79 -21.74
CA ALA A 12 5.48 20.58 -20.33
C ALA A 12 4.32 21.41 -19.73
N ALA A 13 3.59 20.78 -18.82
CA ALA A 13 3.06 21.44 -17.63
C ALA A 13 3.12 20.47 -16.44
N ILE A 14 3.87 20.90 -15.44
CA ILE A 14 4.10 20.31 -14.13
C ILE A 14 2.82 20.41 -13.30
N ALA A 15 2.38 19.31 -12.70
CA ALA A 15 1.68 19.29 -11.41
C ALA A 15 1.65 17.86 -10.86
N ALA A 16 2.67 17.51 -10.07
CA ALA A 16 2.60 16.36 -9.18
C ALA A 16 1.60 16.70 -8.06
N VAL A 17 0.39 16.13 -8.15
CA VAL A 17 -0.52 16.08 -7.01
C VAL A 17 -0.18 14.83 -6.22
N LEU A 18 0.52 15.03 -5.10
CA LEU A 18 0.50 14.09 -3.98
C LEU A 18 -0.94 14.02 -3.47
N ALA A 19 -1.70 13.01 -3.90
CA ALA A 19 -2.93 12.61 -3.25
C ALA A 19 -2.63 11.47 -2.27
N VAL A 20 -1.91 11.82 -1.19
CA VAL A 20 -2.15 11.15 0.09
C VAL A 20 -3.55 11.59 0.49
N VAL A 21 -4.55 10.74 0.27
CA VAL A 21 -5.88 10.94 0.86
C VAL A 21 -5.71 10.75 2.36
N TYR A 22 -5.55 11.89 3.04
CA TYR A 22 -5.43 12.01 4.49
C TYR A 22 -6.72 11.48 5.13
N TRP A 23 -6.59 10.39 5.88
CA TRP A 23 -7.62 9.97 6.83
C TRP A 23 -7.39 10.75 8.13
N PRO A 24 -8.33 11.58 8.61
CA PRO A 24 -8.11 12.31 9.86
C PRO A 24 -8.36 11.38 11.06
N ALA A 25 -7.36 11.27 11.93
CA ALA A 25 -7.50 10.75 13.28
C ALA A 25 -8.32 11.73 14.15
N PRO A 26 -9.04 11.27 15.18
CA PRO A 26 -9.83 12.13 16.05
C PRO A 26 -8.94 12.95 17.01
N ASP A 27 -9.16 14.27 17.04
CA ASP A 27 -8.46 15.22 17.90
C ASP A 27 -8.82 15.00 19.38
N GLY A 28 -7.87 14.48 20.16
CA GLY A 28 -7.89 14.53 21.61
C GLY A 28 -7.40 15.91 22.08
N GLY A 29 -8.30 16.67 22.71
CA GLY A 29 -8.01 18.01 23.23
C GLY A 29 -6.89 18.03 24.27
N ALA A 30 -5.99 18.99 24.14
CA ALA A 30 -5.01 19.34 25.16
C ALA A 30 -5.64 20.26 26.23
N PRO A 31 -5.20 20.17 27.49
CA PRO A 31 -5.14 21.32 28.36
C PRO A 31 -3.70 21.75 28.64
N ASP A 32 -3.47 23.06 28.48
CA ASP A 32 -2.32 23.81 28.99
C ASP A 32 -2.26 23.78 30.53
N THR A 33 -1.08 23.61 31.12
CA THR A 33 -0.33 24.65 31.88
C THR A 33 0.78 24.10 32.79
N ALA A 34 1.97 24.70 32.61
CA ALA A 34 2.99 25.10 33.59
C ALA A 34 3.64 24.08 34.57
N ALA A 35 4.97 23.92 34.50
CA ALA A 35 5.94 24.65 35.34
C ALA A 35 7.35 23.99 35.32
N THR A 36 8.33 24.77 34.85
CA THR A 36 9.77 24.85 35.22
C THR A 36 10.48 23.66 35.88
N ALA A 37 11.51 23.14 35.18
CA ALA A 37 12.79 22.76 35.78
C ALA A 37 13.93 23.12 34.80
N ALA A 38 14.83 24.00 35.25
CA ALA A 38 16.03 24.40 34.55
C ALA A 38 17.08 23.27 34.60
N ALA A 39 17.63 22.88 33.44
CA ALA A 39 18.88 22.14 33.36
C ALA A 39 19.57 22.41 32.01
N SER A 40 20.64 23.19 32.08
CA SER A 40 21.85 23.16 31.24
C SER A 40 21.66 23.21 29.72
N ALA A 41 21.61 24.43 29.16
CA ALA A 41 21.91 24.65 27.74
C ALA A 41 23.38 24.32 27.44
N PRO A 42 23.71 23.75 26.25
CA PRO A 42 25.10 23.58 25.84
C PRO A 42 25.78 24.96 25.73
N PRO A 43 27.11 25.05 25.88
CA PRO A 43 27.82 26.31 25.73
C PRO A 43 27.55 26.87 24.33
N GLY A 44 26.79 27.97 24.29
CA GLY A 44 26.46 28.68 23.07
C GLY A 44 27.73 29.13 22.37
N ARG A 45 27.77 28.96 21.05
CA ARG A 45 28.85 29.45 20.19
C ARG A 45 29.03 30.95 20.42
N SER A 46 30.20 31.34 20.95
CA SER A 46 30.53 32.76 21.11
C SER A 46 30.58 33.44 19.74
N LEU A 47 30.20 34.72 19.64
CA LEU A 47 30.31 35.52 18.41
C LEU A 47 31.74 35.51 17.81
N ALA A 48 32.77 35.21 18.62
CA ALA A 48 34.13 35.03 18.16
C ALA A 48 34.31 33.86 17.17
N SER A 49 33.43 32.84 17.20
CA SER A 49 33.50 31.72 16.23
C SER A 49 33.04 32.09 14.82
N TYR A 50 32.33 33.22 14.65
CA TYR A 50 31.88 33.68 13.33
C TYR A 50 32.92 34.55 12.60
N LEU A 51 33.95 35.04 13.30
CA LEU A 51 34.96 35.95 12.76
C LEU A 51 36.31 35.26 12.46
N ASN A 52 36.41 33.95 12.68
CA ASN A 52 37.62 33.19 12.34
C ASN A 52 37.60 32.80 10.86
N ILE A 53 38.20 33.66 10.03
CA ILE A 53 38.38 33.43 8.58
C ILE A 53 39.45 32.35 8.30
N ASP A 54 40.23 31.96 9.32
CA ASP A 54 41.25 30.89 9.25
C ASP A 54 40.82 29.57 9.90
N ALA A 55 39.54 29.40 10.25
CA ALA A 55 39.05 28.11 10.71
C ALA A 55 39.00 27.13 9.53
N THR A 56 39.92 26.17 9.51
CA THR A 56 39.85 24.98 8.67
C THR A 56 38.43 24.40 8.78
N PRO A 57 37.71 24.13 7.67
CA PRO A 57 36.40 23.53 7.76
C PRO A 57 36.53 22.26 8.60
N ALA A 58 35.74 22.16 9.67
CA ALA A 58 35.58 20.89 10.35
C ALA A 58 35.18 19.90 9.26
N ALA A 59 35.96 18.84 9.07
CA ALA A 59 35.67 17.80 8.10
C ALA A 59 34.20 17.43 8.27
N ASP A 60 33.41 17.62 7.21
CA ASP A 60 32.00 17.27 7.19
C ASP A 60 31.90 15.86 7.78
N ALA A 61 31.23 15.75 8.93
CA ALA A 61 30.96 14.47 9.53
C ALA A 61 30.29 13.63 8.45
N ALA A 62 30.91 12.51 8.07
CA ALA A 62 30.39 11.64 7.04
C ALA A 62 28.89 11.40 7.31
N PRO A 63 28.01 11.49 6.29
CA PRO A 63 26.58 11.35 6.50
C PRO A 63 26.33 10.04 7.25
N VAL A 64 25.66 10.14 8.41
CA VAL A 64 25.32 8.96 9.21
C VAL A 64 24.38 8.09 8.39
N VAL A 65 24.90 7.01 7.85
CA VAL A 65 24.09 6.03 7.11
C VAL A 65 23.22 5.31 8.14
N VAL A 66 21.94 5.69 8.21
CA VAL A 66 20.97 5.01 9.07
C VAL A 66 20.77 3.59 8.56
N SER A 67 21.18 2.62 9.37
CA SER A 67 21.11 1.19 9.03
C SER A 67 19.67 0.71 8.89
N LEU A 68 19.46 -0.39 8.15
CA LEU A 68 18.14 -1.03 8.03
C LEU A 68 17.56 -1.37 9.41
N ALA A 69 18.37 -1.88 10.34
CA ALA A 69 17.92 -2.22 11.69
C ALA A 69 17.37 -1.00 12.44
N GLN A 70 18.07 0.15 12.38
CA GLN A 70 17.60 1.38 13.01
C GLN A 70 16.31 1.91 12.36
N ARG A 71 16.16 1.79 11.04
CA ARG A 71 14.91 2.18 10.34
C ARG A 71 13.75 1.30 10.77
N LEU A 72 13.95 -0.02 10.84
CA LEU A 72 12.92 -0.97 11.26
C LEU A 72 12.53 -0.77 12.75
N GLU A 73 13.50 -0.48 13.62
CA GLU A 73 13.23 -0.15 15.03
C GLU A 73 12.37 1.11 15.14
N HIS A 74 12.70 2.17 14.40
CA HIS A 74 11.90 3.39 14.37
C HIS A 74 10.47 3.15 13.87
N LEU A 75 10.31 2.41 12.77
CA LEU A 75 8.99 2.10 12.20
C LEU A 75 8.15 1.21 13.13
N SER A 76 8.77 0.20 13.72
CA SER A 76 8.05 -0.70 14.65
C SER A 76 7.66 0.00 15.96
N ALA A 77 8.42 0.99 16.42
CA ALA A 77 8.13 1.72 17.65
C ALA A 77 6.88 2.61 17.57
N SER A 78 6.43 3.02 16.37
CA SER A 78 5.27 3.90 16.24
C SER A 78 3.93 3.19 16.48
N GLY A 79 3.90 1.86 16.29
CA GLY A 79 2.67 1.06 16.33
C GLY A 79 1.65 1.37 15.23
N LYS A 80 1.98 2.23 14.25
CA LYS A 80 1.08 2.60 13.17
C LYS A 80 1.04 1.53 12.08
N PRO A 81 -0.15 1.17 11.55
CA PRO A 81 -0.25 0.22 10.44
C PRO A 81 0.56 0.63 9.20
N GLU A 82 0.61 1.93 8.89
CA GLU A 82 1.34 2.48 7.75
C GLU A 82 2.85 2.29 7.90
N ASP A 83 3.37 2.43 9.12
CA ASP A 83 4.79 2.21 9.40
C ASP A 83 5.13 0.71 9.38
N ALA A 84 4.19 -0.16 9.77
CA ALA A 84 4.34 -1.60 9.54
C ALA A 84 4.39 -1.91 8.03
N TYR A 85 3.56 -1.27 7.21
CA TYR A 85 3.61 -1.44 5.77
C TYR A 85 4.93 -0.94 5.17
N ALA A 86 5.44 0.20 5.64
CA ALA A 86 6.75 0.70 5.25
C ALA A 86 7.88 -0.26 5.67
N ALA A 87 7.80 -0.86 6.86
CA ALA A 87 8.78 -1.85 7.33
C ALA A 87 8.76 -3.11 6.45
N TYR A 88 7.57 -3.59 6.06
CA TYR A 88 7.41 -4.66 5.08
C TYR A 88 8.11 -4.31 3.76
N ASN A 89 7.80 -3.16 3.17
CA ASN A 89 8.36 -2.75 1.87
C ASN A 89 9.89 -2.61 1.94
N LEU A 90 10.45 -2.06 3.03
CA LEU A 90 11.91 -1.97 3.18
C LEU A 90 12.60 -3.33 3.15
N ILE A 91 12.02 -4.33 3.80
CA ILE A 91 12.58 -5.69 3.82
C ILE A 91 12.37 -6.35 2.44
N ASP A 92 11.19 -6.19 1.84
CA ASP A 92 10.87 -6.76 0.54
C ASP A 92 11.76 -6.20 -0.58
N ASP A 93 11.96 -4.89 -0.62
CA ASP A 93 12.89 -4.21 -1.51
C ASP A 93 14.31 -4.75 -1.34
N CYS A 94 14.76 -4.97 -0.10
CA CYS A 94 16.06 -5.57 0.12
C CYS A 94 16.16 -7.01 -0.39
N ILE A 95 15.10 -7.82 -0.27
CA ILE A 95 15.05 -9.18 -0.81
C ILE A 95 15.11 -9.15 -2.35
N VAL A 96 14.29 -8.30 -2.99
CA VAL A 96 14.27 -8.13 -4.45
C VAL A 96 15.62 -7.63 -4.96
N PHE A 97 16.18 -6.60 -4.32
CA PHE A 97 17.47 -6.04 -4.70
C PHE A 97 18.60 -7.05 -4.57
N GLN A 98 18.64 -7.85 -3.49
CA GLN A 98 19.66 -8.89 -3.34
C GLN A 98 19.58 -9.97 -4.43
N ARG A 99 18.39 -10.22 -4.98
CA ARG A 99 18.17 -11.20 -6.06
C ARG A 99 18.46 -10.62 -7.44
N GLU A 100 18.05 -9.38 -7.69
CA GLU A 100 18.01 -8.81 -9.04
C GLU A 100 18.99 -7.66 -9.26
N SER A 101 19.65 -7.16 -8.20
CA SER A 101 20.51 -5.97 -8.21
C SER A 101 19.82 -4.70 -8.74
N ARG A 102 18.49 -4.67 -8.67
CA ARG A 102 17.61 -3.57 -9.09
C ARG A 102 16.31 -3.61 -8.28
N LEU A 103 15.53 -2.53 -8.36
CA LEU A 103 14.21 -2.42 -7.75
C LEU A 103 13.16 -2.10 -8.83
N PRO A 104 12.53 -3.11 -9.45
CA PRO A 104 11.63 -2.88 -10.59
C PRO A 104 10.44 -1.98 -10.25
N GLY A 105 9.92 -2.06 -9.01
CA GLY A 105 8.85 -1.17 -8.54
C GLY A 105 9.28 0.30 -8.55
N MET A 106 10.44 0.60 -7.95
CA MET A 106 11.02 1.94 -7.98
C MET A 106 11.35 2.41 -9.41
N GLU A 107 11.92 1.55 -10.26
CA GLU A 107 12.24 1.89 -11.64
C GLU A 107 11.00 2.21 -12.47
N PHE A 108 9.90 1.46 -12.26
CA PHE A 108 8.62 1.72 -12.87
C PHE A 108 8.04 3.07 -12.42
N GLU A 109 8.07 3.37 -11.11
CA GLU A 109 7.61 4.65 -10.56
C GLU A 109 8.42 5.84 -11.07
N LEU A 110 9.74 5.69 -11.19
CA LEU A 110 10.64 6.73 -11.69
C LEU A 110 10.65 6.84 -13.23
N GLY A 111 10.12 5.84 -13.94
CA GLY A 111 10.20 5.74 -15.39
C GLY A 111 11.63 5.60 -15.94
N ARG A 112 12.58 5.15 -15.10
CA ARG A 112 13.99 4.97 -15.44
C ARG A 112 14.65 3.91 -14.58
N GLU A 113 15.76 3.37 -15.07
CA GLU A 113 16.62 2.50 -14.27
C GLU A 113 17.25 3.23 -13.08
N MET A 114 17.64 2.47 -12.06
CA MET A 114 18.40 2.99 -10.93
C MET A 114 19.77 3.53 -11.39
N THR A 115 20.23 4.64 -10.81
CA THR A 115 21.59 5.13 -11.02
C THR A 115 22.62 4.27 -10.28
N ALA A 116 23.91 4.48 -10.56
CA ALA A 116 24.97 3.80 -9.82
C ALA A 116 24.96 4.17 -8.33
N GLU A 117 24.67 5.42 -8.02
CA GLU A 117 24.57 5.94 -6.65
C GLU A 117 23.37 5.34 -5.91
N GLU A 118 22.21 5.23 -6.55
CA GLU A 118 21.02 4.60 -5.97
C GLU A 118 21.26 3.12 -5.68
N ARG A 119 21.89 2.39 -6.62
CA ARG A 119 22.27 1.00 -6.38
C ARG A 119 23.26 0.87 -5.23
N ALA A 120 24.26 1.75 -5.14
CA ALA A 120 25.23 1.74 -4.06
C ALA A 120 24.57 2.02 -2.70
N ALA A 121 23.64 2.98 -2.64
CA ALA A 121 22.87 3.29 -1.44
C ALA A 121 21.98 2.12 -1.01
N GLN A 122 21.28 1.47 -1.95
CA GLN A 122 20.46 0.30 -1.67
C GLN A 122 21.31 -0.88 -1.19
N GLN A 123 22.47 -1.12 -1.82
CA GLN A 123 23.42 -2.14 -1.38
C GLN A 123 23.87 -1.89 0.06
N GLN A 124 24.20 -0.65 0.42
CA GLN A 124 24.61 -0.28 1.78
C GLN A 124 23.46 -0.48 2.79
N LEU A 125 22.23 -0.08 2.43
CA LEU A 125 21.06 -0.27 3.27
C LEU A 125 20.81 -1.77 3.56
N CYS A 126 20.87 -2.61 2.53
CA CYS A 126 20.52 -4.02 2.61
C CYS A 126 21.67 -4.93 3.09
N ALA A 127 22.89 -4.41 3.22
CA ALA A 127 24.08 -5.19 3.61
C ALA A 127 23.92 -5.88 4.97
N GLY A 128 23.20 -5.25 5.91
CA GLY A 128 22.98 -5.76 7.26
C GLY A 128 21.72 -6.61 7.46
N MET A 129 21.00 -6.97 6.40
CA MET A 129 19.71 -7.67 6.53
C MET A 129 19.88 -9.11 7.04
N THR A 130 19.34 -9.34 8.23
CA THR A 130 19.37 -10.63 8.93
C THR A 130 18.28 -11.58 8.46
N GLN A 131 18.43 -12.87 8.74
CA GLN A 131 17.40 -13.87 8.46
C GLN A 131 16.13 -13.63 9.29
N ARG A 132 16.29 -13.21 10.55
CA ARG A 132 15.16 -12.85 11.41
C ARG A 132 14.31 -11.73 10.80
N GLN A 133 14.94 -10.67 10.29
CA GLN A 133 14.22 -9.59 9.60
C GLN A 133 13.46 -10.09 8.36
N ARG A 134 14.04 -11.03 7.59
CA ARG A 134 13.34 -11.66 6.46
C ARG A 134 12.09 -12.42 6.90
N GLU A 135 12.15 -13.10 8.05
CA GLU A 135 11.03 -13.85 8.63
C GLU A 135 9.97 -12.94 9.24
N ASP A 136 10.37 -11.82 9.86
CA ASP A 136 9.46 -10.84 10.45
C ASP A 136 8.63 -10.07 9.40
N ARG A 137 9.07 -10.03 8.13
CA ARG A 137 8.42 -9.33 7.01
C ARG A 137 6.92 -9.57 6.93
N LEU A 138 6.48 -10.83 7.01
CA LEU A 138 5.06 -11.17 6.88
C LEU A 138 4.23 -10.73 8.10
N GLY A 139 4.86 -10.61 9.28
CA GLY A 139 4.21 -10.05 10.46
C GLY A 139 3.88 -8.57 10.31
N TYR A 140 4.80 -7.81 9.70
CA TYR A 140 4.54 -6.41 9.34
C TYR A 140 3.41 -6.27 8.33
N LEU A 141 3.40 -7.11 7.29
CA LEU A 141 2.33 -7.10 6.29
C LEU A 141 0.96 -7.46 6.90
N ALA A 142 0.93 -8.48 7.76
CA ALA A 142 -0.29 -8.87 8.46
C ALA A 142 -0.85 -7.74 9.34
N THR A 143 0.03 -7.00 10.02
CA THR A 143 -0.32 -5.83 10.83
C THR A 143 -0.86 -4.69 9.98
N ALA A 144 -0.21 -4.37 8.87
CA ALA A 144 -0.66 -3.37 7.91
C ALA A 144 -2.03 -3.74 7.31
N ALA A 145 -2.21 -4.98 6.88
CA ALA A 145 -3.47 -5.48 6.33
C ALA A 145 -4.61 -5.41 7.36
N GLN A 146 -4.35 -5.79 8.62
CA GLN A 146 -5.30 -5.68 9.71
C GLN A 146 -5.66 -4.22 10.03
N GLY A 147 -4.70 -3.31 9.96
CA GLY A 147 -4.92 -1.88 10.17
C GLY A 147 -5.59 -1.16 9.00
N GLY A 148 -5.89 -1.84 7.90
CA GLY A 148 -6.60 -1.26 6.76
C GLY A 148 -5.72 -0.44 5.82
N VAL A 149 -4.40 -0.63 5.84
CA VAL A 149 -3.50 0.06 4.89
C VAL A 149 -3.86 -0.37 3.46
N PRO A 150 -4.11 0.59 2.54
CA PRO A 150 -4.50 0.28 1.16
C PRO A 150 -3.51 -0.66 0.46
N GLY A 151 -4.02 -1.70 -0.20
CA GLY A 151 -3.22 -2.69 -0.92
C GLY A 151 -2.55 -3.76 -0.04
N ALA A 152 -2.41 -3.54 1.27
CA ALA A 152 -1.74 -4.48 2.16
C ALA A 152 -2.49 -5.83 2.26
N ALA A 153 -3.82 -5.83 2.27
CA ALA A 153 -4.60 -7.08 2.32
C ALA A 153 -4.47 -7.90 1.02
N THR A 154 -4.42 -7.23 -0.14
CA THR A 154 -4.17 -7.88 -1.44
C THR A 154 -2.76 -8.46 -1.50
N LEU A 155 -1.75 -7.73 -1.03
CA LEU A 155 -0.39 -8.25 -0.94
C LEU A 155 -0.29 -9.42 0.03
N PHE A 156 -0.93 -9.32 1.20
CA PHE A 156 -0.98 -10.41 2.19
C PHE A 156 -1.55 -11.69 1.58
N LEU A 157 -2.64 -11.59 0.81
CA LEU A 157 -3.19 -12.71 0.05
C LEU A 157 -2.19 -13.27 -0.97
N SER A 158 -1.46 -12.40 -1.68
CA SER A 158 -0.55 -12.79 -2.76
C SER A 158 0.70 -13.54 -2.28
N GLU A 159 1.20 -13.21 -1.08
CA GLU A 159 2.32 -13.87 -0.42
C GLU A 159 2.01 -15.33 -0.07
N GLY A 160 0.76 -15.61 0.26
CA GLY A 160 0.31 -16.93 0.69
C GLY A 160 0.66 -17.25 2.15
N PRO A 161 0.24 -18.43 2.64
CA PRO A 161 0.48 -18.86 4.01
C PRO A 161 1.99 -18.91 4.30
N PHE A 162 2.46 -18.11 5.26
CA PHE A 162 3.86 -18.07 5.68
C PHE A 162 4.85 -17.74 4.54
N GLY A 163 4.38 -17.04 3.48
CA GLY A 163 5.20 -16.71 2.30
C GLY A 163 5.37 -17.89 1.33
N ASP A 164 4.63 -18.97 1.53
CA ASP A 164 4.59 -20.13 0.65
C ASP A 164 3.21 -20.26 0.01
N ARG A 165 3.03 -19.62 -1.15
CA ARG A 165 1.80 -19.74 -1.95
C ARG A 165 1.49 -21.18 -2.36
N SER A 166 2.51 -22.05 -2.47
CA SER A 166 2.28 -23.45 -2.84
C SER A 166 1.56 -24.24 -1.75
N ALA A 167 1.62 -23.78 -0.48
CA ALA A 167 0.93 -24.40 0.65
C ALA A 167 -0.60 -24.46 0.43
N LEU A 168 -1.17 -23.52 -0.30
CA LEU A 168 -2.60 -23.49 -0.62
C LEU A 168 -3.05 -24.73 -1.43
N ARG A 169 -2.16 -25.26 -2.28
CA ARG A 169 -2.40 -26.45 -3.11
C ARG A 169 -1.87 -27.73 -2.49
N ASN A 170 -0.70 -27.66 -1.86
CA ASN A 170 0.01 -28.84 -1.37
C ASN A 170 -0.47 -29.29 0.01
N ARG A 171 -1.02 -28.35 0.80
CA ARG A 171 -1.47 -28.59 2.19
C ARG A 171 -2.80 -27.86 2.47
N PRO A 172 -3.84 -28.06 1.64
CA PRO A 172 -5.08 -27.29 1.74
C PRO A 172 -5.79 -27.49 3.08
N ASP A 173 -5.67 -28.67 3.70
CA ASP A 173 -6.35 -29.03 4.95
C ASP A 173 -5.53 -28.76 6.22
N ASP A 174 -4.31 -28.21 6.07
CA ASP A 174 -3.49 -27.82 7.21
C ASP A 174 -4.23 -26.73 8.03
N PRO A 175 -4.44 -26.92 9.35
CA PRO A 175 -5.16 -25.97 10.18
C PRO A 175 -4.59 -24.54 10.12
N LEU A 176 -3.27 -24.40 9.95
CA LEU A 176 -2.60 -23.13 9.84
C LEU A 176 -2.88 -22.45 8.49
N VAL A 177 -2.92 -23.23 7.40
CA VAL A 177 -3.30 -22.73 6.07
C VAL A 177 -4.77 -22.30 6.08
N GLN A 178 -5.66 -23.06 6.73
CA GLN A 178 -7.06 -22.69 6.89
C GLN A 178 -7.26 -21.43 7.75
N ALA A 179 -6.49 -21.29 8.83
CA ALA A 179 -6.49 -20.07 9.64
C ALA A 179 -6.05 -18.85 8.82
N TRP A 180 -4.98 -19.00 8.03
CA TRP A 180 -4.51 -17.95 7.14
C TRP A 180 -5.55 -17.57 6.07
N LYS A 181 -6.22 -18.54 5.44
CA LYS A 181 -7.28 -18.27 4.43
C LYS A 181 -8.40 -17.42 5.03
N ARG A 182 -8.87 -17.80 6.22
CA ARG A 182 -9.90 -17.03 6.95
C ARG A 182 -9.42 -15.61 7.27
N GLN A 183 -8.17 -15.46 7.72
CA GLN A 183 -7.60 -14.15 8.01
C GLN A 183 -7.51 -13.27 6.75
N ALA A 184 -6.95 -13.79 5.66
CA ALA A 184 -6.79 -13.05 4.41
C ALA A 184 -8.13 -12.57 3.85
N ILE A 185 -9.15 -13.44 3.84
CA ILE A 185 -10.49 -13.07 3.37
C ILE A 185 -11.17 -12.09 4.32
N ALA A 186 -11.02 -12.24 5.64
CA ALA A 186 -11.59 -11.28 6.59
C ALA A 186 -10.97 -9.88 6.42
N GLN A 187 -9.65 -9.79 6.24
CA GLN A 187 -8.95 -8.52 6.02
C GLN A 187 -9.35 -7.87 4.70
N LEU A 188 -9.36 -8.64 3.59
CA LEU A 188 -9.84 -8.16 2.29
C LEU A 188 -11.29 -7.68 2.37
N THR A 189 -12.15 -8.45 3.04
CA THR A 189 -13.57 -8.10 3.19
C THR A 189 -13.74 -6.79 3.95
N ALA A 190 -13.01 -6.61 5.05
CA ALA A 190 -13.05 -5.37 5.82
C ALA A 190 -12.59 -4.16 5.00
N GLN A 191 -11.51 -4.30 4.22
CA GLN A 191 -11.02 -3.22 3.35
C GLN A 191 -11.96 -2.94 2.16
N ALA A 192 -12.52 -3.98 1.53
CA ALA A 192 -13.53 -3.83 0.48
C ALA A 192 -14.80 -3.15 1.00
N ASP A 193 -15.24 -3.52 2.21
CA ASP A 193 -16.35 -2.88 2.89
C ASP A 193 -16.01 -1.46 3.32
N ALA A 194 -14.73 -1.08 3.41
CA ALA A 194 -14.26 0.31 3.58
C ALA A 194 -14.03 1.03 2.24
N ALA A 195 -14.51 0.46 1.13
CA ALA A 195 -14.38 0.99 -0.23
C ALA A 195 -12.95 1.12 -0.77
N GLU A 196 -12.01 0.30 -0.27
CA GLU A 196 -10.69 0.13 -0.89
C GLU A 196 -10.84 -0.70 -2.17
N LEU A 197 -10.72 -0.05 -3.33
CA LEU A 197 -11.12 -0.62 -4.63
C LEU A 197 -10.28 -1.83 -5.04
N THR A 198 -9.02 -1.92 -4.62
CA THR A 198 -8.15 -3.06 -4.95
C THR A 198 -8.64 -4.32 -4.23
N SER A 199 -9.08 -4.20 -2.98
CA SER A 199 -9.71 -5.27 -2.21
C SER A 199 -11.05 -5.67 -2.80
N VAL A 200 -11.88 -4.71 -3.24
CA VAL A 200 -13.14 -4.99 -3.95
C VAL A 200 -12.87 -5.81 -5.22
N SER A 201 -11.91 -5.38 -6.05
CA SER A 201 -11.53 -6.11 -7.28
C SER A 201 -10.90 -7.47 -6.99
N THR A 202 -10.11 -7.59 -5.92
CA THR A 202 -9.48 -8.85 -5.52
C THR A 202 -10.53 -9.87 -5.11
N LEU A 203 -11.52 -9.48 -4.30
CA LEU A 203 -12.61 -10.37 -3.86
C LEU A 203 -13.55 -10.73 -5.00
N MET A 204 -13.86 -9.79 -5.90
CA MET A 204 -14.62 -10.07 -7.11
C MET A 204 -13.98 -11.22 -7.91
N MET A 205 -12.67 -11.13 -8.17
CA MET A 205 -11.95 -12.17 -8.90
C MET A 205 -11.80 -13.47 -8.09
N ALA A 206 -11.66 -13.38 -6.77
CA ALA A 206 -11.51 -14.55 -5.89
C ALA A 206 -12.78 -15.41 -5.89
N TYR A 207 -13.97 -14.80 -5.82
CA TYR A 207 -15.24 -15.51 -5.79
C TYR A 207 -15.78 -15.88 -7.18
N LEU A 208 -15.22 -15.35 -8.26
CA LEU A 208 -15.70 -15.56 -9.63
C LEU A 208 -15.60 -17.04 -10.08
N ARG A 209 -14.60 -17.76 -9.59
CA ARG A 209 -14.30 -19.15 -9.94
C ARG A 209 -13.73 -19.90 -8.74
N ASP A 210 -13.78 -21.23 -8.78
CA ASP A 210 -13.13 -22.04 -7.76
C ASP A 210 -11.63 -21.77 -7.72
N GLY A 211 -11.11 -21.52 -6.52
CA GLY A 211 -9.71 -21.26 -6.29
C GLY A 211 -9.21 -21.90 -5.00
N ASP A 212 -7.91 -21.81 -4.79
CA ASP A 212 -7.27 -22.44 -3.63
C ASP A 212 -7.59 -21.71 -2.31
N VAL A 213 -8.07 -20.46 -2.37
CA VAL A 213 -8.37 -19.63 -1.18
C VAL A 213 -9.85 -19.64 -0.83
N VAL A 214 -10.73 -19.46 -1.80
CA VAL A 214 -12.19 -19.49 -1.65
C VAL A 214 -12.81 -20.31 -2.78
N GLN A 215 -13.98 -20.89 -2.51
CA GLN A 215 -14.80 -21.52 -3.54
C GLN A 215 -15.56 -20.46 -4.33
N LYS A 216 -16.01 -20.81 -5.54
CA LYS A 216 -16.88 -19.95 -6.33
C LYS A 216 -18.12 -19.57 -5.51
N ASP A 217 -18.43 -18.29 -5.48
CA ASP A 217 -19.64 -17.74 -4.88
C ASP A 217 -20.16 -16.61 -5.78
N ALA A 218 -21.08 -16.96 -6.69
CA ALA A 218 -21.61 -16.03 -7.68
C ALA A 218 -22.29 -14.81 -7.03
N PRO A 219 -23.12 -14.94 -5.97
CA PRO A 219 -23.63 -13.79 -5.22
C PRO A 219 -22.56 -12.83 -4.71
N GLN A 220 -21.47 -13.35 -4.11
CA GLN A 220 -20.37 -12.51 -3.63
C GLN A 220 -19.65 -11.81 -4.79
N ALA A 221 -19.27 -12.56 -5.83
CA ALA A 221 -18.58 -12.02 -7.00
C ALA A 221 -19.42 -10.92 -7.67
N TYR A 222 -20.72 -11.15 -7.82
CA TYR A 222 -21.66 -10.19 -8.41
C TYR A 222 -21.79 -8.92 -7.56
N GLY A 223 -21.86 -9.02 -6.24
CA GLY A 223 -21.93 -7.86 -5.34
C GLY A 223 -20.71 -6.95 -5.46
N TYR A 224 -19.50 -7.52 -5.48
CA TYR A 224 -18.28 -6.73 -5.67
C TYR A 224 -18.15 -6.17 -7.09
N LEU A 225 -18.53 -6.94 -8.13
CA LEU A 225 -18.56 -6.45 -9.51
C LEU A 225 -19.51 -5.26 -9.67
N LEU A 226 -20.72 -5.34 -9.09
CA LEU A 226 -21.69 -4.27 -9.11
C LEU A 226 -21.16 -3.01 -8.41
N ALA A 227 -20.48 -3.17 -7.28
CA ALA A 227 -19.84 -2.05 -6.58
C ALA A 227 -18.80 -1.34 -7.46
N LEU A 228 -17.91 -2.11 -8.11
CA LEU A 228 -16.91 -1.57 -9.03
C LEU A 228 -17.56 -0.86 -10.21
N ARG A 229 -18.59 -1.46 -10.81
CA ARG A 229 -19.32 -0.84 -11.92
C ARG A 229 -19.89 0.52 -11.51
N MET A 230 -20.60 0.58 -10.39
CA MET A 230 -21.20 1.82 -9.88
C MET A 230 -20.14 2.89 -9.55
N VAL A 231 -19.02 2.50 -8.92
CA VAL A 231 -17.91 3.44 -8.65
C VAL A 231 -17.30 3.95 -9.96
N TYR A 232 -17.09 3.07 -10.95
CA TYR A 232 -16.50 3.47 -12.22
C TYR A 232 -17.44 4.36 -13.04
N ASP A 233 -18.75 4.15 -12.96
CA ASP A 233 -19.73 5.05 -13.57
C ASP A 233 -19.70 6.45 -12.92
N ASP A 234 -19.31 6.58 -11.65
CA ASP A 234 -19.15 7.88 -10.97
C ASP A 234 -17.86 8.63 -11.36
N ILE A 235 -16.76 7.92 -11.63
CA ILE A 235 -15.44 8.53 -11.88
C ILE A 235 -15.12 8.73 -13.35
N LEU A 236 -15.70 7.93 -14.24
CA LEU A 236 -15.38 7.99 -15.66
C LEU A 236 -16.06 9.19 -16.33
N THR A 237 -15.33 9.82 -17.26
CA THR A 237 -15.88 10.90 -18.08
C THR A 237 -17.10 10.38 -18.88
N PRO A 238 -18.18 11.17 -18.99
CA PRO A 238 -19.34 10.79 -19.79
C PRO A 238 -18.96 10.32 -21.21
N GLY A 239 -19.51 9.17 -21.63
CA GLY A 239 -19.19 8.54 -22.92
C GLY A 239 -17.99 7.59 -22.90
N THR A 240 -17.29 7.45 -21.77
CA THR A 240 -16.26 6.42 -21.59
C THR A 240 -16.91 5.08 -21.23
N THR A 241 -16.51 4.00 -21.91
CA THR A 241 -16.95 2.64 -21.59
C THR A 241 -16.41 2.23 -20.23
N ASN A 242 -17.29 1.78 -19.34
CA ASN A 242 -16.87 1.24 -18.06
C ASN A 242 -16.24 -0.15 -18.25
N PRO A 243 -15.03 -0.39 -17.70
CA PRO A 243 -14.29 -1.65 -17.92
C PRO A 243 -14.95 -2.86 -17.26
N TYR A 244 -15.98 -2.67 -16.42
CA TYR A 244 -16.74 -3.73 -15.76
C TYR A 244 -18.12 -3.96 -16.42
N GLN A 245 -18.31 -3.54 -17.67
CA GLN A 245 -19.55 -3.81 -18.43
C GLN A 245 -19.50 -5.12 -19.26
N ASP A 246 -18.49 -5.95 -19.04
CA ASP A 246 -18.19 -7.14 -19.84
C ASP A 246 -19.14 -8.32 -19.60
N GLU A 247 -19.02 -9.36 -20.44
CA GLU A 247 -19.81 -10.60 -20.44
C GLU A 247 -19.98 -11.25 -19.05
N TYR A 248 -18.99 -11.09 -18.16
CA TYR A 248 -19.04 -11.58 -16.78
C TYR A 248 -20.24 -11.05 -16.00
N TRP A 249 -20.68 -9.81 -16.26
CA TRP A 249 -21.85 -9.22 -15.64
C TRP A 249 -23.13 -10.00 -15.94
N HIS A 250 -23.40 -10.23 -17.24
CA HIS A 250 -24.61 -10.92 -17.67
C HIS A 250 -24.60 -12.39 -17.26
N TRP A 251 -23.43 -13.03 -17.33
CA TRP A 251 -23.28 -14.40 -16.88
C TRP A 251 -23.57 -14.55 -15.38
N LEU A 252 -22.95 -13.74 -14.52
CA LEU A 252 -23.22 -13.77 -13.09
C LEU A 252 -24.68 -13.45 -12.79
N GLN A 253 -25.24 -12.40 -13.40
CA GLN A 253 -26.63 -12.01 -13.18
C GLN A 253 -27.61 -13.16 -13.45
N ASN A 254 -27.37 -13.95 -14.50
CA ASN A 254 -28.23 -15.07 -14.89
C ASN A 254 -28.13 -16.28 -13.94
N GLU A 255 -27.04 -16.41 -13.17
CA GLU A 255 -26.89 -17.47 -12.15
C GLU A 255 -27.61 -17.14 -10.83
N LEU A 256 -28.03 -15.88 -10.63
CA LEU A 256 -28.58 -15.41 -9.36
C LEU A 256 -30.11 -15.37 -9.37
N THR A 257 -30.69 -15.78 -8.25
CA THR A 257 -32.10 -15.50 -7.92
C THR A 257 -32.33 -14.00 -7.71
N PRO A 258 -33.58 -13.49 -7.88
CA PRO A 258 -33.90 -12.08 -7.62
C PRO A 258 -33.53 -11.63 -6.20
N GLU A 259 -33.70 -12.50 -5.20
CA GLU A 259 -33.33 -12.23 -3.80
C GLU A 259 -31.82 -12.04 -3.63
N GLN A 260 -31.02 -12.88 -4.29
CA GLN A 260 -29.55 -12.73 -4.30
C GLN A 260 -29.10 -11.46 -5.02
N GLN A 261 -29.74 -11.11 -6.14
CA GLN A 261 -29.44 -9.84 -6.84
C GLN A 261 -29.78 -8.63 -5.98
N ALA A 262 -30.90 -8.67 -5.25
CA ALA A 262 -31.29 -7.61 -4.32
C ALA A 262 -30.29 -7.47 -3.15
N ALA A 263 -29.88 -8.58 -2.53
CA ALA A 263 -28.89 -8.58 -1.46
C ALA A 263 -27.51 -8.06 -1.93
N ALA A 264 -27.06 -8.49 -3.10
CA ALA A 264 -25.84 -8.01 -3.72
C ALA A 264 -25.90 -6.50 -4.04
N SER A 265 -27.06 -6.01 -4.49
CA SER A 265 -27.28 -4.58 -4.72
C SER A 265 -27.18 -3.75 -3.46
N VAL A 266 -27.74 -4.23 -2.34
CA VAL A 266 -27.60 -3.57 -1.03
C VAL A 266 -26.14 -3.48 -0.61
N ARG A 267 -25.39 -4.57 -0.75
CA ARG A 267 -23.94 -4.57 -0.45
C ARG A 267 -23.18 -3.60 -1.34
N ALA A 268 -23.40 -3.64 -2.64
CA ALA A 268 -22.73 -2.76 -3.60
C ALA A 268 -23.01 -1.29 -3.30
N GLN A 269 -24.26 -0.94 -3.01
CA GLN A 269 -24.65 0.41 -2.60
C GLN A 269 -23.95 0.86 -1.32
N ALA A 270 -23.75 -0.01 -0.34
CA ALA A 270 -23.04 0.32 0.89
C ALA A 270 -21.56 0.65 0.61
N ILE A 271 -20.89 -0.13 -0.25
CA ILE A 271 -19.51 0.13 -0.67
C ILE A 271 -19.42 1.46 -1.44
N VAL A 272 -20.31 1.69 -2.40
CA VAL A 272 -20.37 2.92 -3.20
C VAL A 272 -20.66 4.14 -2.32
N ALA A 273 -21.56 4.01 -1.35
CA ALA A 273 -21.86 5.09 -0.41
C ALA A 273 -20.62 5.48 0.40
N LYS A 274 -19.84 4.51 0.89
CA LYS A 274 -18.57 4.76 1.57
C LYS A 274 -17.54 5.38 0.64
N TYR A 275 -17.41 4.88 -0.59
CA TYR A 275 -16.54 5.49 -1.61
C TYR A 275 -16.85 6.97 -1.79
N ARG A 276 -18.13 7.32 -2.01
CA ARG A 276 -18.61 8.70 -2.14
C ARG A 276 -18.40 9.54 -0.88
N GLN A 277 -18.44 8.95 0.31
CA GLN A 277 -18.09 9.66 1.55
C GLN A 277 -16.60 10.00 1.61
N HIS A 278 -15.72 9.10 1.14
CA HIS A 278 -14.29 9.34 1.09
C HIS A 278 -13.92 10.38 0.03
N THR A 279 -14.56 10.35 -1.14
CA THR A 279 -14.31 11.32 -2.22
C THR A 279 -15.09 12.63 -2.06
N GLY A 280 -16.17 12.63 -1.27
CA GLY A 280 -17.06 13.77 -1.03
C GLY A 280 -16.80 14.55 0.27
N ARG A 281 -15.75 14.24 1.04
CA ARG A 281 -15.24 15.20 2.05
C ARG A 281 -14.56 16.35 1.30
N PRO A 282 -14.92 17.62 1.56
CA PRO A 282 -14.22 18.74 0.95
C PRO A 282 -12.76 18.69 1.38
N ALA A 283 -11.85 18.60 0.41
CA ALA A 283 -10.47 19.01 0.62
C ALA A 283 -10.52 20.51 0.95
N HIS A 284 -10.31 20.86 2.23
CA HIS A 284 -10.04 22.20 2.75
C HIS A 284 -10.69 23.41 2.05
N GLY A 285 -11.60 24.10 2.74
CA GLY A 285 -11.89 25.53 2.54
C GLY A 285 -13.04 25.86 1.62
#